data_AF-A0A8X7C1S0-F1
#
_entry.id   AF-A0A8X7C1S0-F1
#
_cell.length_a   1.000
_cell.length_b   1.000
_cell.length_c   1.000
_cell.angle_alpha   90.00
_cell.angle_beta   90.00
_cell.angle_gamma   90.00
#
_symmetry.space_group_name_H-M   'P 1'
#
loop_
_entity.id
_entity.type
_entity.pdbx_description
1 polymer ?
#
loop_
_entity_poly.entity_id
_entity_poly.type
_entity_poly.pdbx_seq_one_letter_code
_entity_poly.pdbx_strand_id
1 'polypeptide(L)'
;MNIEYDIVFPLDNEYGREITAGNWTGIVGMVHRGEADLAINTLGINENRFKVIDFSFPYSSSRLTFASLKPYEWSRTFGLLDLFDLPTWMLLFFSILLSSATFFVVLKGTASYFEVFYNLLGSILRQPLMLPNYTLEKKFLTGSWLMFSCIMSSVFCSVLLSFLATPAKVAPIKNFRELSKAVERGTHRAYSVIGAAAIPFFLNSKEPYLRLLGRLLEKNKWYITPGQTLNTQVKSEESVIISVSEYLMFMYRVEDFQSRILISEENGYTVPTAFAIRKDFCCTSQLRKVMSRMVSAGIYDRCSKLEILKHRLSQMVNEEKVNEEHILSLEDLLGPFSVLLTGWVVSLLVFLGEIIFSSCARRNILKCTGKKNMSMT
;
A
#
# COMPACT_ATOMS: atom_id res chain seq x y z
N MET A 1 34.19 -8.54 33.74
CA MET A 1 34.02 -9.69 34.65
C MET A 1 34.79 -10.82 34.00
N ASN A 2 35.75 -11.44 34.69
CA ASN A 2 36.57 -12.52 34.11
C ASN A 2 35.81 -13.84 34.32
N ILE A 3 34.90 -14.16 33.40
CA ILE A 3 33.96 -15.29 33.51
C ILE A 3 34.11 -16.14 32.25
N GLU A 4 34.21 -17.46 32.42
CA GLU A 4 34.07 -18.44 31.34
C GLU A 4 32.59 -18.69 31.07
N TYR A 5 32.21 -18.77 29.81
CA TYR A 5 30.81 -18.88 29.41
C TYR A 5 30.63 -19.93 28.31
N ASP A 6 29.53 -20.66 28.41
CA ASP A 6 29.04 -21.55 27.35
C ASP A 6 27.74 -20.99 26.79
N ILE A 7 27.61 -21.01 25.45
CA ILE A 7 26.42 -20.51 24.77
C ILE A 7 25.47 -21.68 24.51
N VAL A 8 24.25 -21.57 25.00
CA VAL A 8 23.18 -22.55 24.80
C VAL A 8 21.99 -21.89 24.12
N PHE A 9 21.36 -22.60 23.19
CA PHE A 9 20.17 -22.15 22.47
C PHE A 9 18.93 -22.93 22.93
N PRO A 10 17.76 -22.30 23.01
CA PRO A 10 16.51 -22.98 23.34
C PRO A 10 16.07 -23.94 22.22
N LEU A 11 15.68 -25.16 22.58
CA LEU A 11 15.24 -26.18 21.61
C LEU A 11 13.96 -25.80 20.86
N ASP A 12 13.07 -25.04 21.50
CA ASP A 12 11.79 -24.59 20.95
C ASP A 12 11.92 -23.29 20.13
N ASN A 13 13.09 -22.64 20.13
CA ASN A 13 13.36 -21.34 19.51
C ASN A 13 12.36 -20.24 19.94
N GLU A 14 11.74 -20.32 21.12
CA GLU A 14 10.82 -19.28 21.62
C GLU A 14 11.55 -18.28 22.55
N TYR A 15 11.07 -17.02 22.61
CA TYR A 15 11.53 -16.08 23.64
C TYR A 15 11.04 -16.47 25.04
N GLY A 16 9.83 -17.03 25.10
CA GLY A 16 9.24 -17.60 26.30
C GLY A 16 7.89 -16.99 26.68
N ARG A 17 6.90 -17.88 26.73
CA ARG A 17 5.53 -17.64 27.17
C ARG A 17 5.14 -18.66 28.24
N GLU A 18 4.19 -18.28 29.07
CA GLU A 18 3.58 -19.16 30.05
C GLU A 18 2.57 -20.09 29.35
N ILE A 19 2.72 -21.41 29.49
CA ILE A 19 1.77 -22.40 28.97
C ILE A 19 0.72 -22.75 30.03
N THR A 20 1.20 -23.09 31.22
CA THR A 20 0.41 -23.38 32.42
C THR A 20 0.98 -22.58 33.57
N ALA A 21 0.19 -22.31 34.62
CA ALA A 21 0.62 -21.51 35.77
C ALA A 21 2.01 -21.97 36.27
N GLY A 22 3.04 -21.14 36.06
CA GLY A 22 4.43 -21.43 36.45
C GLY A 22 5.30 -22.21 35.46
N ASN A 23 4.76 -22.77 34.37
CA ASN A 23 5.57 -23.44 33.33
C ASN A 23 5.83 -22.52 32.14
N TRP A 24 7.10 -22.22 31.90
CA TRP A 24 7.57 -21.28 30.89
C TRP A 24 8.36 -21.98 29.79
N THR A 25 8.12 -21.56 28.55
CA THR A 25 8.87 -21.98 27.34
C THR A 25 10.05 -21.08 27.07
N GLY A 26 10.86 -21.45 26.08
CA GLY A 26 11.86 -20.60 25.49
C GLY A 26 12.97 -20.18 26.43
N ILE A 27 13.59 -19.07 26.08
CA ILE A 27 14.69 -18.46 26.83
C ILE A 27 14.28 -18.19 28.29
N VAL A 28 13.07 -17.66 28.52
CA VAL A 28 12.57 -17.40 29.89
C VAL A 28 12.44 -18.70 30.69
N GLY A 29 11.96 -19.78 30.07
CA GLY A 29 11.84 -21.09 30.69
C GLY A 29 13.18 -21.68 31.12
N MET A 30 14.19 -21.61 30.26
CA MET A 30 15.54 -22.11 30.56
C MET A 30 16.16 -21.39 31.76
N VAL A 31 16.05 -20.06 31.81
CA VAL A 31 16.54 -19.25 32.93
C VAL A 31 15.75 -19.55 34.21
N HIS A 32 14.43 -19.71 34.10
CA HIS A 32 13.58 -20.02 35.25
C HIS A 32 13.89 -21.39 35.87
N ARG A 33 14.15 -22.42 35.04
CA ARG A 33 14.49 -23.79 35.49
C ARG A 33 15.93 -23.97 35.95
N GLY A 34 16.79 -22.95 35.79
CA GLY A 34 18.21 -23.03 36.12
C GLY A 34 19.05 -23.78 35.08
N GLU A 35 18.54 -23.97 33.86
CA GLU A 35 19.30 -24.52 32.73
C GLU A 35 20.28 -23.50 32.15
N ALA A 36 20.04 -22.21 32.40
CA ALA A 36 20.91 -21.10 32.02
C ALA A 36 20.96 -20.02 33.12
N ASP A 37 22.14 -19.43 33.35
CA ASP A 37 22.32 -18.37 34.34
C ASP A 37 21.93 -16.97 33.83
N LEU A 38 22.22 -16.72 32.55
CA LEU A 38 22.02 -15.45 31.86
C LEU A 38 21.48 -15.69 30.47
N ALA A 39 20.54 -14.84 30.06
CA ALA A 39 19.98 -14.82 28.73
C ALA A 39 20.21 -13.46 28.06
N ILE A 40 21.05 -13.48 27.02
CA ILE A 40 21.44 -12.33 26.23
C ILE A 40 20.68 -12.37 24.90
N ASN A 41 19.55 -11.67 24.83
CA ASN A 41 18.77 -11.49 23.60
C ASN A 41 17.91 -10.22 23.72
N THR A 42 17.21 -9.84 22.66
CA THR A 42 16.23 -8.74 22.62
C THR A 42 14.95 -9.08 23.40
N LEU A 43 15.09 -9.40 24.68
CA LEU A 43 14.00 -9.77 25.57
C LEU A 43 13.42 -8.52 26.26
N GLY A 44 12.15 -8.26 25.98
CA GLY A 44 11.40 -7.21 26.65
C GLY A 44 11.05 -7.55 28.10
N ILE A 45 11.23 -6.57 28.99
CA ILE A 45 10.78 -6.65 30.38
C ILE A 45 9.25 -6.64 30.40
N ASN A 46 8.65 -7.60 31.11
CA ASN A 46 7.21 -7.72 31.30
C ASN A 46 6.92 -8.16 32.74
N GLU A 47 5.79 -7.76 33.30
CA GLU A 47 5.39 -8.07 34.68
C GLU A 47 5.38 -9.58 34.95
N ASN A 48 4.79 -10.37 34.04
CA ASN A 48 4.72 -11.84 34.22
C ASN A 48 6.10 -12.49 34.22
N ARG A 49 7.05 -11.95 33.44
CA ARG A 49 8.44 -12.45 33.41
C ARG A 49 9.20 -12.04 34.66
N PHE A 50 9.00 -10.81 35.13
CA PHE A 50 9.66 -10.28 36.33
C PHE A 50 9.31 -11.09 37.59
N LYS A 51 8.14 -11.77 37.61
CA LYS A 51 7.75 -12.67 38.69
C LYS A 51 8.60 -13.95 38.75
N VAL A 52 9.14 -14.43 37.63
CA VAL A 52 9.86 -15.71 37.54
C VAL A 52 11.37 -15.57 37.32
N ILE A 53 11.81 -14.48 36.69
CA ILE A 53 13.21 -14.17 36.39
C ILE A 53 13.55 -12.72 36.78
N ASP A 54 14.83 -12.46 37.03
CA ASP A 54 15.37 -11.13 37.26
C ASP A 54 15.88 -10.49 35.95
N PHE A 55 16.08 -9.17 35.95
CA PHE A 55 16.60 -8.45 34.79
C PHE A 55 17.82 -7.58 35.12
N SER A 56 18.67 -7.38 34.12
CA SER A 56 19.76 -6.38 34.16
C SER A 56 19.22 -4.96 34.10
N PHE A 57 20.12 -3.97 34.20
CA PHE A 57 19.79 -2.60 33.80
C PHE A 57 19.38 -2.63 32.31
N PRO A 58 18.27 -1.98 31.92
CA PRO A 58 17.81 -1.98 30.54
C PRO A 58 18.84 -1.27 29.65
N TYR A 59 19.23 -1.93 28.57
CA TYR A 59 20.27 -1.42 27.68
C TYR A 59 19.73 -0.76 26.42
N SER A 60 18.48 -1.05 26.07
CA SER A 60 17.77 -0.36 24.99
C SER A 60 16.30 -0.19 25.33
N SER A 61 15.68 0.79 24.68
CA SER A 61 14.24 1.03 24.73
C SER A 61 13.73 1.04 23.30
N SER A 62 13.02 -0.01 22.95
CA SER A 62 12.63 -0.27 21.57
C SER A 62 11.12 -0.14 21.42
N ARG A 63 10.64 0.21 20.23
CA ARG A 63 9.22 0.48 20.00
C ARG A 63 8.55 -0.73 19.37
N LEU A 64 7.39 -1.12 19.89
CA LEU A 64 6.53 -2.11 19.24
C LEU A 64 5.90 -1.46 18.01
N THR A 65 6.27 -1.96 16.83
CA THR A 65 5.78 -1.48 15.54
C THR A 65 5.48 -2.69 14.65
N PHE A 66 5.13 -2.43 13.40
CA PHE A 66 4.95 -3.45 12.40
C PHE A 66 5.64 -3.07 11.10
N ALA A 67 6.03 -4.11 10.38
CA ALA A 67 6.57 -4.04 9.04
C ALA A 67 5.53 -4.61 8.08
N SER A 68 5.21 -3.84 7.05
CA SER A 68 4.38 -4.26 5.91
C SER A 68 5.24 -4.26 4.66
N LEU A 69 4.82 -4.95 3.61
CA LEU A 69 5.46 -4.77 2.31
C LEU A 69 5.17 -3.34 1.81
N LYS A 70 6.14 -2.73 1.12
CA LYS A 70 5.98 -1.44 0.48
C LYS A 70 4.80 -1.56 -0.47
N PRO A 71 3.96 -0.51 -0.54
CA PRO A 71 2.82 -0.51 -1.43
C PRO A 71 3.31 -0.74 -2.87
N TYR A 72 2.66 -1.68 -3.56
CA TYR A 72 2.90 -1.92 -4.97
C TYR A 72 2.47 -0.68 -5.78
N GLU A 73 3.08 -0.50 -6.95
CA GLU A 73 2.69 0.57 -7.86
C GLU A 73 1.28 0.29 -8.39
N TRP A 74 0.38 1.28 -8.29
CA TRP A 74 -0.98 1.12 -8.79
C TRP A 74 -0.95 0.73 -10.27
N SER A 75 -1.77 -0.23 -10.68
CA SER A 75 -1.79 -0.68 -12.08
C SER A 75 -2.07 0.51 -13.00
N ARG A 76 -1.09 0.88 -13.83
CA ARG A 76 -1.16 2.05 -14.71
C ARG A 76 -2.10 1.86 -15.89
N THR A 77 -2.55 0.64 -16.14
CA THR A 77 -3.42 0.27 -17.26
C THR A 77 -4.67 1.12 -17.38
N PHE A 78 -5.30 1.55 -16.28
CA PHE A 78 -6.43 2.50 -16.33
C PHE A 78 -6.20 3.80 -15.57
N GLY A 79 -4.97 4.05 -15.11
CA GLY A 79 -4.63 5.25 -14.32
C GLY A 79 -4.92 6.58 -15.03
N LEU A 80 -5.05 6.57 -16.36
CA LEU A 80 -5.47 7.74 -17.15
C LEU A 80 -6.92 8.17 -16.87
N LEU A 81 -7.81 7.24 -16.52
CA LEU A 81 -9.19 7.58 -16.16
C LEU A 81 -9.27 8.13 -14.73
N ASP A 82 -8.33 7.72 -13.88
CA ASP A 82 -8.18 8.18 -12.49
C ASP A 82 -7.55 9.58 -12.38
N LEU A 83 -7.14 10.21 -13.49
CA LEU A 83 -6.58 11.58 -13.49
C LEU A 83 -7.57 12.62 -12.97
N PHE A 84 -8.87 12.39 -13.15
CA PHE A 84 -9.94 13.24 -12.62
C PHE A 84 -10.93 12.40 -11.84
N ASP A 85 -11.37 12.93 -10.70
CA ASP A 85 -12.44 12.30 -9.93
C ASP A 85 -13.74 12.23 -10.75
N LEU A 86 -14.57 11.22 -10.45
CA LEU A 86 -15.86 11.02 -11.10
C LEU A 86 -16.74 12.30 -11.19
N PRO A 87 -16.85 13.13 -10.13
CA PRO A 87 -17.62 14.38 -10.22
C PRO A 87 -17.06 15.35 -11.26
N THR A 88 -15.74 15.43 -11.43
CA THR A 88 -15.08 16.29 -12.42
C THR A 88 -15.37 15.81 -13.84
N TRP A 89 -15.32 14.49 -14.08
CA TRP A 89 -15.74 13.91 -15.36
C TRP A 89 -17.20 14.23 -15.70
N MET A 90 -18.09 14.11 -14.71
CA MET A 90 -19.51 14.42 -14.90
C MET A 90 -19.72 15.91 -15.19
N LEU A 91 -19.03 16.80 -14.47
CA LEU A 91 -19.08 18.24 -14.73
C LEU A 91 -18.58 18.61 -16.12
N LEU A 92 -17.49 17.98 -16.58
CA LEU A 92 -16.99 18.16 -17.95
C LEU A 92 -18.05 17.73 -18.97
N PHE A 93 -18.63 16.55 -18.81
CA PHE A 93 -19.67 16.04 -19.71
C PHE A 93 -20.90 16.98 -19.77
N PHE A 94 -21.41 17.40 -18.61
CA PHE A 94 -22.54 18.35 -18.56
C PHE A 94 -22.18 19.73 -19.10
N SER A 95 -20.95 20.20 -18.92
CA SER A 95 -20.49 21.47 -19.48
C SER A 95 -20.50 21.47 -21.00
N ILE A 96 -20.12 20.35 -21.63
CA ILE A 96 -20.17 20.18 -23.10
C ILE A 96 -21.62 20.09 -23.58
N LEU A 97 -22.49 19.37 -22.89
CA LEU A 97 -23.91 19.29 -23.26
C LEU A 97 -24.59 20.66 -23.19
N LEU A 98 -24.31 21.43 -22.13
CA LEU A 98 -24.86 22.75 -21.92
C LEU A 98 -24.32 23.75 -22.95
N SER A 99 -23.01 23.73 -23.24
CA SER A 99 -22.43 24.57 -24.29
C SER A 99 -22.98 24.20 -25.67
N SER A 100 -23.16 22.91 -25.96
CA SER A 100 -23.78 22.47 -27.21
C SER A 100 -25.19 23.01 -27.38
N ALA A 101 -25.98 23.05 -26.29
CA ALA A 101 -27.33 23.61 -26.31
C ALA A 101 -27.31 25.14 -26.54
N THR A 102 -26.39 25.88 -25.90
CA THR A 102 -26.29 27.33 -26.10
C THR A 102 -25.85 27.67 -27.53
N PHE A 103 -24.86 26.96 -28.06
CA PHE A 103 -24.43 27.13 -29.46
C PHE A 103 -25.55 26.77 -30.44
N PHE A 104 -26.31 25.69 -30.20
CA PHE A 104 -27.45 25.31 -31.04
C PHE A 104 -28.53 26.41 -31.11
N VAL A 105 -28.87 27.02 -29.96
CA VAL A 105 -29.83 28.13 -29.89
C VAL A 105 -29.30 29.38 -30.62
N VAL A 106 -28.04 29.75 -30.38
CA VAL A 106 -27.41 30.94 -30.98
C VAL A 106 -27.22 30.80 -32.49
N LEU A 107 -26.98 29.57 -32.97
CA LEU A 107 -26.89 29.24 -34.39
C LEU A 107 -28.26 29.15 -35.07
N LYS A 108 -29.37 29.32 -34.34
CA LYS A 108 -30.75 29.28 -34.88
C LYS A 108 -31.03 28.04 -35.73
N GLY A 109 -30.45 26.89 -35.37
CA GLY A 109 -30.65 25.64 -36.08
C GLY A 109 -30.00 25.55 -37.47
N THR A 110 -28.98 26.36 -37.78
CA THR A 110 -28.22 26.19 -39.04
C THR A 110 -27.43 24.89 -39.09
N ALA A 111 -27.14 24.29 -37.93
CA ALA A 111 -26.44 23.01 -37.79
C ALA A 111 -27.22 22.10 -36.84
N SER A 112 -27.06 20.78 -37.01
CA SER A 112 -27.68 19.80 -36.10
C SER A 112 -27.04 19.87 -34.71
N TYR A 113 -27.82 19.60 -33.64
CA TYR A 113 -27.28 19.58 -32.28
C TYR A 113 -26.09 18.60 -32.15
N PHE A 114 -26.17 17.44 -32.78
CA PHE A 114 -25.09 16.44 -32.76
C PHE A 114 -23.82 16.93 -33.46
N GLU A 115 -23.96 17.69 -34.54
CA GLU A 115 -22.84 18.28 -35.26
C GLU A 115 -22.14 19.34 -34.41
N VAL A 116 -22.93 20.18 -33.72
CA VAL A 116 -22.38 21.16 -32.75
C VAL A 116 -21.68 20.45 -31.60
N PHE A 117 -22.33 19.44 -30.99
CA PHE A 117 -21.76 18.67 -29.89
C PHE A 117 -20.43 18.01 -30.25
N TYR A 118 -20.38 17.32 -31.39
CA TYR A 118 -19.16 16.64 -31.86
C TYR A 118 -18.03 17.63 -32.16
N ASN A 119 -18.34 18.79 -32.76
CA ASN A 119 -17.37 19.84 -33.03
C ASN A 119 -16.82 20.49 -31.75
N LEU A 120 -17.67 20.73 -30.74
CA LEU A 120 -17.25 21.26 -29.44
C LEU A 120 -16.43 20.24 -28.63
N LEU A 121 -16.80 18.95 -28.69
CA LEU A 121 -16.00 17.87 -28.12
C LEU A 121 -14.62 17.78 -28.82
N GLY A 122 -14.61 17.87 -30.15
CA GLY A 122 -13.41 17.88 -30.96
C GLY A 122 -12.45 19.00 -30.60
N SER A 123 -12.95 20.21 -30.31
CA SER A 123 -12.08 21.33 -29.91
C SER A 123 -11.34 21.08 -28.60
N ILE A 124 -11.96 20.37 -27.63
CA ILE A 124 -11.30 19.97 -26.37
C ILE A 124 -10.15 19.01 -26.65
N LEU A 125 -10.33 18.14 -27.64
CA LEU A 125 -9.31 17.24 -28.17
C LEU A 125 -8.31 17.94 -29.12
N ARG A 126 -8.26 19.27 -29.11
CA ARG A 126 -7.40 20.12 -29.97
C ARG A 126 -7.66 19.99 -31.47
N GLN A 127 -8.84 19.53 -31.87
CA GLN A 127 -9.28 19.57 -33.27
C GLN A 127 -9.80 20.97 -33.64
N PRO A 128 -9.70 21.38 -34.91
CA PRO A 128 -10.24 22.66 -35.35
C PRO A 128 -11.76 22.69 -35.25
N LEU A 129 -12.30 23.80 -34.73
CA LEU A 129 -13.74 24.02 -34.63
C LEU A 129 -14.29 24.55 -35.96
N MET A 130 -15.06 23.72 -36.66
CA MET A 130 -15.66 24.07 -37.96
C MET A 130 -17.13 24.44 -37.76
N LEU A 131 -17.43 25.73 -37.53
CA LEU A 131 -18.81 26.23 -37.41
C LEU A 131 -19.17 27.18 -38.56
N PRO A 132 -20.39 27.08 -39.11
CA PRO A 132 -20.87 28.00 -40.13
C PRO A 132 -21.26 29.37 -39.55
N ASN A 133 -20.88 30.45 -40.27
CA ASN A 133 -21.22 31.87 -40.06
C ASN A 133 -20.63 32.58 -38.82
N TYR A 134 -19.76 33.56 -39.07
CA TYR A 134 -19.03 34.33 -38.06
C TYR A 134 -19.56 35.77 -37.87
N THR A 135 -20.78 35.95 -37.34
CA THR A 135 -21.22 37.26 -36.83
C THR A 135 -20.51 37.61 -35.51
N LEU A 136 -20.39 38.90 -35.16
CA LEU A 136 -19.62 39.36 -33.98
C LEU A 136 -20.07 38.70 -32.66
N GLU A 137 -21.37 38.56 -32.45
CA GLU A 137 -21.95 37.91 -31.25
C GLU A 137 -21.52 36.43 -31.14
N LYS A 138 -21.47 35.73 -32.27
CA LYS A 138 -21.05 34.32 -32.35
C LYS A 138 -19.54 34.16 -32.15
N LYS A 139 -18.74 35.15 -32.56
CA LYS A 139 -17.27 35.16 -32.36
C LYS A 139 -16.91 35.24 -30.89
N PHE A 140 -17.62 36.05 -30.10
CA PHE A 140 -17.36 36.14 -28.66
C PHE A 140 -17.63 34.81 -27.96
N LEU A 141 -18.78 34.18 -28.25
CA LEU A 141 -19.13 32.87 -27.71
C LEU A 141 -18.10 31.80 -28.12
N THR A 142 -17.74 31.77 -29.41
CA THR A 142 -16.71 30.85 -29.94
C THR A 142 -15.35 31.07 -29.27
N GLY A 143 -14.92 32.32 -29.09
CA GLY A 143 -13.67 32.65 -28.41
C GLY A 143 -13.65 32.21 -26.95
N SER A 144 -14.76 32.41 -26.22
CA SER A 144 -14.89 31.96 -24.83
C SER A 144 -14.78 30.43 -24.71
N TRP A 145 -15.40 29.70 -25.64
CA TRP A 145 -15.30 28.24 -25.69
C TRP A 145 -13.89 27.76 -26.01
N LEU A 146 -13.21 28.39 -26.98
CA LEU A 146 -11.85 28.04 -27.33
C LEU A 146 -10.86 28.28 -26.18
N MET A 147 -11.05 29.36 -25.41
CA MET A 147 -10.27 29.60 -24.18
C MET A 147 -10.48 28.47 -23.17
N PHE A 148 -11.73 28.13 -22.87
CA PHE A 148 -12.07 27.02 -21.98
C PHE A 148 -11.44 25.71 -22.45
N SER A 149 -11.60 25.40 -23.74
CA SER A 149 -11.07 24.20 -24.40
C SER A 149 -9.54 24.09 -24.28
N CYS A 150 -8.84 25.21 -24.50
CA CYS A 150 -7.38 25.29 -24.38
C CYS A 150 -6.92 25.09 -22.94
N ILE A 151 -7.60 25.73 -21.98
CA ILE A 151 -7.31 25.59 -20.55
C ILE A 151 -7.50 24.13 -20.10
N MET A 152 -8.64 23.52 -20.43
CA MET A 152 -8.93 22.15 -20.04
C MET A 152 -7.93 21.14 -20.62
N SER A 153 -7.58 21.29 -21.91
CA SER A 153 -6.57 20.44 -22.54
C SER A 153 -5.19 20.61 -21.90
N SER A 154 -4.82 21.84 -21.54
CA SER A 154 -3.53 22.11 -20.88
C SER A 154 -3.48 21.54 -19.47
N VAL A 155 -4.55 21.69 -18.69
CA VAL A 155 -4.67 21.11 -17.35
C VAL A 155 -4.56 19.59 -17.42
N PHE A 156 -5.27 18.94 -18.36
CA PHE A 156 -5.18 17.50 -18.55
C PHE A 156 -3.74 17.05 -18.84
N CYS A 157 -3.04 17.72 -19.76
CA CYS A 157 -1.63 17.40 -20.05
C CYS A 157 -0.71 17.60 -18.83
N SER A 158 -0.93 18.64 -18.02
CA SER A 158 -0.13 18.89 -16.82
C SER A 158 -0.35 17.85 -15.72
N VAL A 159 -1.61 17.45 -15.49
CA VAL A 159 -1.94 16.40 -14.50
C VAL A 159 -1.40 15.05 -14.96
N LEU A 160 -1.53 14.75 -16.26
CA LEU A 160 -0.93 13.55 -16.86
C LEU A 160 0.59 13.52 -16.67
N LEU A 161 1.28 14.63 -16.95
CA LEU A 161 2.72 14.72 -16.77
C LEU A 161 3.13 14.51 -15.30
N SER A 162 2.40 15.09 -14.36
CA SER A 162 2.64 14.87 -12.92
C SER A 162 2.43 13.41 -12.53
N PHE A 163 1.38 12.76 -13.06
CA PHE A 163 1.08 11.36 -12.77
C PHE A 163 2.17 10.41 -13.31
N LEU A 164 2.69 10.70 -14.51
CA LEU A 164 3.81 9.94 -15.09
C LEU A 164 5.13 10.19 -14.36
N ALA A 165 5.35 11.41 -13.84
CA ALA A 165 6.57 11.76 -13.11
C ALA A 165 6.62 11.12 -11.71
N THR A 166 5.49 11.02 -11.02
CA THR A 166 5.42 10.37 -9.70
C THR A 166 4.33 9.29 -9.68
N PRO A 167 4.70 8.01 -9.83
CA PRO A 167 3.70 6.94 -9.88
C PRO A 167 2.90 6.91 -8.58
N ALA A 168 1.58 6.81 -8.73
CA ALA A 168 0.68 6.65 -7.60
C ALA A 168 0.98 5.31 -6.90
N LYS A 169 1.38 5.40 -5.63
CA LYS A 169 1.59 4.24 -4.76
C LYS A 169 0.37 4.07 -3.88
N VAL A 170 -0.06 2.82 -3.65
CA VAL A 170 -1.13 2.53 -2.69
C VAL A 170 -0.76 3.15 -1.33
N ALA A 171 -1.72 3.76 -0.64
CA ALA A 171 -1.44 4.29 0.69
C ALA A 171 -1.06 3.13 1.64
N PRO A 172 0.15 3.13 2.23
CA PRO A 172 0.54 2.06 3.14
C PRO A 172 -0.28 2.12 4.42
N ILE A 173 -0.46 0.97 5.08
CA ILE A 173 -1.03 0.91 6.43
C ILE A 173 -0.06 1.59 7.39
N LYS A 174 -0.47 2.72 7.97
CA LYS A 174 0.39 3.47 8.89
C LYS A 174 0.12 3.11 10.34
N ASN A 175 -1.13 2.84 10.69
CA ASN A 175 -1.53 2.71 12.09
C ASN A 175 -2.06 1.31 12.47
N PHE A 176 -1.90 0.91 13.73
CA PHE A 176 -2.45 -0.32 14.34
C PHE A 176 -3.98 -0.36 14.26
N ARG A 177 -4.63 0.81 14.28
CA ARG A 177 -6.08 0.91 14.05
C ARG A 177 -6.47 0.49 12.63
N GLU A 178 -5.75 0.98 11.63
CA GLU A 178 -5.97 0.59 10.23
C GLU A 178 -5.62 -0.88 10.02
N LEU A 179 -4.51 -1.33 10.59
CA LEU A 179 -4.09 -2.73 10.57
C LEU A 179 -5.16 -3.64 11.16
N SER A 180 -5.71 -3.30 12.33
CA SER A 180 -6.76 -4.11 12.98
C SER A 180 -8.00 -4.26 12.10
N LYS A 181 -8.43 -3.18 11.43
CA LYS A 181 -9.58 -3.20 10.51
C LYS A 181 -9.27 -4.00 9.25
N ALA A 182 -8.04 -3.88 8.73
CA ALA A 182 -7.60 -4.64 7.57
C ALA A 182 -7.56 -6.15 7.85
N VAL A 183 -7.04 -6.53 9.02
CA VAL A 183 -7.00 -7.93 9.49
C VAL A 183 -8.42 -8.45 9.77
N GLU A 184 -9.30 -7.64 10.37
CA GLU A 184 -10.70 -8.00 10.61
C GLU A 184 -11.48 -8.23 9.31
N ARG A 185 -11.23 -7.41 8.28
CA ARG A 185 -11.80 -7.58 6.93
C ARG A 185 -11.19 -8.77 6.17
N GLY A 186 -10.13 -9.38 6.70
CA GLY A 186 -9.43 -10.50 6.06
C GLY A 186 -8.53 -10.08 4.89
N THR A 187 -8.26 -8.79 4.70
CA THR A 187 -7.39 -8.30 3.61
C THR A 187 -5.92 -8.43 3.95
N HIS A 188 -5.56 -8.53 5.23
CA HIS A 188 -4.18 -8.64 5.67
C HIS A 188 -4.03 -9.74 6.73
N ARG A 189 -2.86 -10.37 6.75
CA ARG A 189 -2.48 -11.36 7.78
C ARG A 189 -1.36 -10.80 8.62
N ALA A 190 -1.63 -10.63 9.91
CA ALA A 190 -0.64 -10.17 10.86
C ALA A 190 0.07 -11.35 11.50
N TYR A 191 1.39 -11.31 11.58
CA TYR A 191 2.22 -12.30 12.25
C TYR A 191 3.01 -11.65 13.37
N SER A 192 3.20 -12.36 14.48
CA SER A 192 4.06 -11.90 15.57
C SER A 192 5.06 -12.98 15.97
N VAL A 193 6.19 -12.55 16.52
CA VAL A 193 7.23 -13.49 16.96
C VAL A 193 6.72 -14.31 18.14
N ILE A 194 6.90 -15.63 18.07
CA ILE A 194 6.41 -16.54 19.12
C ILE A 194 7.09 -16.28 20.46
N GLY A 195 6.29 -16.26 21.52
CA GLY A 195 6.77 -15.96 22.87
C GLY A 195 7.30 -14.53 23.03
N ALA A 196 7.09 -13.60 22.10
CA ALA A 196 7.47 -12.20 22.26
C ALA A 196 6.51 -11.44 23.19
N ALA A 197 6.92 -10.24 23.64
CA ALA A 197 6.13 -9.41 24.54
C ALA A 197 4.88 -8.77 23.86
N ALA A 198 4.76 -8.85 22.54
CA ALA A 198 3.70 -8.21 21.76
C ALA A 198 2.30 -8.80 22.04
N ILE A 199 2.17 -10.13 22.04
CA ILE A 199 0.86 -10.80 22.21
C ILE A 199 0.26 -10.53 23.59
N PRO A 200 1.00 -10.71 24.71
CA PRO A 200 0.48 -10.37 26.04
C PRO A 200 0.09 -8.89 26.16
N PHE A 201 0.85 -7.99 25.51
CA PHE A 201 0.53 -6.57 25.48
C PHE A 201 -0.81 -6.30 24.79
N PHE A 202 -1.05 -6.91 23.62
CA PHE A 202 -2.31 -6.73 22.89
C PHE A 202 -3.52 -7.24 23.65
N LEU A 203 -3.40 -8.41 24.30
CA LEU A 203 -4.50 -9.01 25.07
C LEU A 203 -4.88 -8.19 26.30
N ASN A 204 -3.89 -7.59 26.97
CA ASN A 204 -4.08 -6.80 28.18
C ASN A 204 -4.33 -5.30 27.91
N SER A 205 -4.29 -4.87 26.65
CA SER A 205 -4.47 -3.47 26.29
C SER A 205 -5.89 -2.98 26.58
N LYS A 206 -6.05 -1.71 26.97
CA LYS A 206 -7.36 -1.07 27.17
C LYS A 206 -8.09 -0.87 25.85
N GLU A 207 -7.33 -0.66 24.77
CA GLU A 207 -7.88 -0.37 23.44
C GLU A 207 -8.52 -1.61 22.79
N PRO A 208 -9.76 -1.50 22.28
CA PRO A 208 -10.49 -2.64 21.73
C PRO A 208 -9.84 -3.22 20.47
N TYR A 209 -9.26 -2.35 19.63
CA TYR A 209 -8.63 -2.77 18.37
C TYR A 209 -7.34 -3.56 18.58
N LEU A 210 -6.56 -3.24 19.62
CA LEU A 210 -5.37 -4.01 20.00
C LEU A 210 -5.77 -5.37 20.60
N ARG A 211 -6.79 -5.41 21.45
CA ARG A 211 -7.32 -6.68 21.99
C ARG A 211 -7.84 -7.60 20.89
N LEU A 212 -8.54 -7.04 19.89
CA LEU A 212 -8.98 -7.79 18.72
C LEU A 212 -7.79 -8.41 17.99
N LEU A 213 -6.74 -7.61 17.73
CA LEU A 213 -5.53 -8.07 17.06
C LEU A 213 -4.84 -9.20 17.85
N GLY A 214 -4.70 -9.06 19.17
CA GLY A 214 -4.16 -10.10 20.05
C GLY A 214 -4.95 -11.41 20.00
N ARG A 215 -6.29 -11.33 20.05
CA ARG A 215 -7.16 -12.52 19.94
C ARG A 215 -7.05 -13.20 18.58
N LEU A 216 -6.96 -12.43 17.50
CA LEU A 216 -6.81 -12.97 16.14
C LEU A 216 -5.47 -13.67 15.96
N LEU A 217 -4.39 -13.09 16.50
CA LEU A 217 -3.06 -13.70 16.51
C LEU A 217 -3.06 -15.04 17.25
N GLU A 218 -3.66 -15.11 18.44
CA GLU A 218 -3.76 -16.37 19.20
C GLU A 218 -4.67 -17.40 18.54
N LYS A 219 -5.86 -16.99 18.10
CA LYS A 219 -6.84 -17.88 17.49
C LYS A 219 -6.30 -18.53 16.21
N ASN A 220 -5.64 -17.74 15.36
CA ASN A 220 -5.14 -18.21 14.06
C ASN A 220 -3.71 -18.77 14.14
N LYS A 221 -3.06 -18.68 15.30
CA LYS A 221 -1.66 -19.11 15.53
C LYS A 221 -0.68 -18.50 14.52
N TRP A 222 -0.85 -17.21 14.23
CA TRP A 222 0.04 -16.48 13.31
C TRP A 222 1.35 -16.10 13.99
N TYR A 223 2.19 -17.11 14.15
CA TYR A 223 3.46 -17.01 14.85
C TYR A 223 4.66 -17.18 13.90
N ILE A 224 5.70 -16.38 14.13
CA ILE A 224 6.99 -16.51 13.46
C ILE A 224 8.02 -17.02 14.47
N THR A 225 8.75 -18.06 14.08
CA THR A 225 9.86 -18.58 14.86
C THR A 225 11.14 -17.81 14.53
N PRO A 226 11.84 -17.25 15.54
CA PRO A 226 13.17 -16.67 15.37
C PRO A 226 14.13 -17.59 14.61
N GLY A 227 14.85 -17.06 13.63
CA GLY A 227 15.88 -17.81 12.87
C GLY A 227 15.37 -18.55 11.64
N GLN A 228 14.06 -18.69 11.43
CA GLN A 228 13.54 -19.15 10.13
C GLN A 228 13.53 -18.01 9.12
N THR A 229 14.07 -18.26 7.92
CA THR A 229 14.04 -17.31 6.80
C THR A 229 12.60 -17.02 6.39
N LEU A 230 12.24 -15.73 6.39
CA LEU A 230 10.94 -15.16 6.02
C LEU A 230 10.36 -15.67 4.68
N ASN A 231 11.23 -16.18 3.81
CA ASN A 231 10.93 -16.59 2.44
C ASN A 231 9.82 -17.64 2.29
N THR A 232 9.41 -18.34 3.35
CA THR A 232 8.35 -19.36 3.26
C THR A 232 6.99 -18.90 3.81
N GLN A 233 6.93 -17.98 4.76
CA GLN A 233 5.69 -17.57 5.44
C GLN A 233 5.20 -16.17 5.06
N VAL A 234 6.10 -15.29 4.58
CA VAL A 234 5.82 -13.89 4.23
C VAL A 234 6.00 -13.71 2.72
N LYS A 235 5.33 -14.59 1.95
CA LYS A 235 5.29 -14.50 0.48
C LYS A 235 4.09 -13.71 -0.04
N SER A 236 3.09 -13.45 0.80
CA SER A 236 1.88 -12.74 0.38
C SER A 236 2.08 -11.24 0.56
N GLU A 237 1.74 -10.45 -0.47
CA GLU A 237 1.78 -8.98 -0.46
C GLU A 237 0.98 -8.35 0.69
N GLU A 238 0.05 -9.12 1.25
CA GLU A 238 -0.87 -8.78 2.33
C GLU A 238 -0.36 -9.16 3.75
N SER A 239 0.88 -9.62 3.88
CA SER A 239 1.43 -10.06 5.17
C SER A 239 2.12 -8.91 5.93
N VAL A 240 1.83 -8.84 7.23
CA VAL A 240 2.34 -7.80 8.13
C VAL A 240 3.03 -8.47 9.31
N ILE A 241 4.24 -8.05 9.65
CA ILE A 241 4.98 -8.58 10.80
C ILE A 241 5.00 -7.56 11.92
N ILE A 242 4.53 -7.97 13.08
CA ILE A 242 4.51 -7.16 14.28
C ILE A 242 5.65 -7.61 15.18
N SER A 243 6.62 -6.72 15.39
CA SER A 243 7.71 -6.93 16.33
C SER A 243 8.29 -5.60 16.78
N VAL A 244 9.31 -5.69 17.62
CA VAL A 244 10.05 -4.54 18.10
C VAL A 244 10.90 -3.95 16.97
N SER A 245 10.99 -2.63 16.89
CA SER A 245 11.68 -1.90 15.81
C SER A 245 13.13 -2.36 15.60
N GLU A 246 13.87 -2.59 16.68
CA GLU A 246 15.24 -3.13 16.64
C GLU A 246 15.30 -4.53 16.05
N TYR A 247 14.36 -5.40 16.44
CA TYR A 247 14.28 -6.75 15.90
C TYR A 247 13.94 -6.71 14.40
N LEU A 248 13.00 -5.88 13.97
CA LEU A 248 12.67 -5.73 12.56
C LEU A 248 13.87 -5.23 11.76
N MET A 249 14.55 -4.17 12.23
CA MET A 249 15.76 -3.66 11.57
C MET A 249 16.88 -4.73 11.47
N PHE A 250 17.02 -5.57 12.50
CA PHE A 250 18.02 -6.64 12.52
C PHE A 250 17.62 -7.87 11.68
N MET A 251 16.35 -8.25 11.70
CA MET A 251 15.85 -9.43 11.00
C MET A 251 15.87 -9.22 9.48
N TYR A 252 15.57 -8.01 9.01
CA TYR A 252 15.58 -7.69 7.59
C TYR A 252 16.98 -7.38 7.06
N ARG A 253 18.06 -7.81 7.72
CA ARG A 253 19.45 -7.73 7.23
C ARG A 253 19.75 -8.61 6.00
N VAL A 254 18.78 -9.38 5.52
CA VAL A 254 18.92 -10.29 4.37
C VAL A 254 18.65 -9.53 3.07
N GLU A 255 19.61 -9.60 2.15
CA GLU A 255 19.94 -8.67 1.07
C GLU A 255 18.83 -8.34 0.04
N ASP A 256 17.70 -9.03 0.03
CA ASP A 256 16.63 -8.83 -0.98
C ASP A 256 15.34 -8.16 -0.47
N PHE A 257 15.16 -8.03 0.86
CA PHE A 257 13.84 -7.71 1.43
C PHE A 257 13.62 -6.27 1.88
N GLN A 258 14.66 -5.44 2.08
CA GLN A 258 14.48 -4.07 2.57
C GLN A 258 13.93 -3.10 1.51
N SER A 259 14.25 -3.32 0.23
CA SER A 259 13.71 -2.49 -0.86
C SER A 259 12.18 -2.64 -1.01
N ARG A 260 11.59 -3.71 -0.44
CA ARG A 260 10.16 -4.03 -0.50
C ARG A 260 9.44 -3.94 0.84
N ILE A 261 10.05 -3.49 1.93
CA ILE A 261 9.38 -3.41 3.25
C ILE A 261 9.30 -1.95 3.73
N LEU A 262 8.16 -1.61 4.33
CA LEU A 262 7.91 -0.37 5.05
C LEU A 262 7.66 -0.69 6.53
N ILE A 263 8.53 -0.17 7.40
CA ILE A 263 8.30 -0.19 8.85
C ILE A 263 7.44 1.01 9.21
N SER A 264 6.34 0.78 9.94
CA SER A 264 5.49 1.85 10.43
C SER A 264 6.22 2.74 11.44
N GLU A 265 6.00 4.05 11.36
CA GLU A 265 6.51 5.03 12.31
C GLU A 265 5.71 5.06 13.63
N GLU A 266 4.53 4.43 13.68
CA GLU A 266 3.70 4.41 14.86
C GLU A 266 4.37 3.63 16.00
N ASN A 267 4.30 4.18 17.21
CA ASN A 267 4.77 3.52 18.41
C ASN A 267 3.56 2.95 19.17
N GLY A 268 3.36 1.64 19.11
CA GLY A 268 2.31 0.99 19.88
C GLY A 268 2.63 0.93 21.38
N TYR A 269 3.90 0.68 21.72
CA TYR A 269 4.38 0.58 23.11
C TYR A 269 5.91 0.57 23.14
N THR A 270 6.51 1.25 24.12
CA THR A 270 7.95 1.20 24.34
C THR A 270 8.29 0.02 25.24
N VAL A 271 9.02 -0.94 24.70
CA VAL A 271 9.51 -2.13 25.40
C VAL A 271 10.96 -1.89 25.82
N PRO A 272 11.26 -1.75 27.11
CA PRO A 272 12.63 -1.77 27.59
C PRO A 272 13.20 -3.19 27.48
N THR A 273 14.38 -3.29 26.90
CA THR A 273 15.08 -4.54 26.63
C THR A 273 16.24 -4.69 27.61
N ALA A 274 16.33 -5.85 28.25
CA ALA A 274 17.35 -6.16 29.25
C ALA A 274 17.75 -7.63 29.18
N PHE A 275 18.93 -7.95 29.75
CA PHE A 275 19.31 -9.36 29.91
C PHE A 275 18.44 -9.99 30.98
N ALA A 276 17.97 -11.20 30.70
CA ALA A 276 17.31 -12.03 31.69
C ALA A 276 18.36 -12.71 32.55
N ILE A 277 18.11 -12.73 33.86
CA ILE A 277 19.02 -13.21 34.89
C ILE A 277 18.23 -14.18 35.77
N ARG A 278 18.89 -15.28 36.13
CA ARG A 278 18.36 -16.21 37.12
C ARG A 278 18.27 -15.54 38.50
N LYS A 279 17.20 -15.74 39.26
CA LYS A 279 16.97 -15.01 40.53
C LYS A 279 18.07 -15.22 41.58
N ASP A 280 18.65 -16.41 41.64
CA ASP A 280 19.72 -16.76 42.58
C ASP A 280 21.13 -16.49 42.02
N PHE A 281 21.24 -15.72 40.93
CA PHE A 281 22.53 -15.37 40.34
C PHE A 281 23.36 -14.48 41.30
N CYS A 282 24.55 -14.96 41.64
CA CYS A 282 25.42 -14.39 42.66
C CYS A 282 25.90 -12.95 42.37
N CYS A 283 25.98 -12.56 41.10
CA CYS A 283 26.64 -11.31 40.67
C CYS A 283 25.68 -10.27 40.06
N THR A 284 24.39 -10.33 40.35
CA THR A 284 23.37 -9.45 39.75
C THR A 284 23.65 -7.95 39.97
N SER A 285 24.13 -7.57 41.16
CA SER A 285 24.45 -6.17 41.50
C SER A 285 25.63 -5.63 40.68
N GLN A 286 26.69 -6.43 40.52
CA GLN A 286 27.85 -6.08 39.72
C GLN A 286 27.48 -5.97 38.24
N LEU A 287 26.68 -6.91 37.72
CA LEU A 287 26.21 -6.89 36.34
C LEU A 287 25.35 -5.64 36.06
N ARG A 288 24.39 -5.30 36.94
CA ARG A 288 23.58 -4.08 36.81
C ARG A 288 24.44 -2.81 36.76
N LYS A 289 25.48 -2.72 37.60
CA LYS A 289 26.41 -1.58 37.64
C LYS A 289 27.23 -1.47 36.34
N VAL A 290 27.72 -2.58 35.81
CA VAL A 290 28.46 -2.61 34.53
C VAL A 290 27.56 -2.23 33.37
N MET A 291 26.35 -2.80 33.30
CA MET A 291 25.37 -2.48 32.25
C MET A 291 24.97 -1.01 32.28
N SER A 292 24.67 -0.45 33.46
CA SER A 292 24.38 0.97 33.60
C SER A 292 25.52 1.85 33.09
N ARG A 293 26.78 1.55 33.46
CA ARG A 293 27.95 2.28 32.95
C ARG A 293 28.11 2.18 31.43
N MET A 294 27.88 1.00 30.86
CA MET A 294 27.97 0.77 29.41
C MET A 294 26.93 1.60 28.64
N VAL A 295 25.70 1.66 29.15
CA VAL A 295 24.61 2.45 28.57
C VAL A 295 24.87 3.94 28.73
N SER A 296 25.27 4.40 29.93
CA SER A 296 25.61 5.80 30.17
C SER A 296 26.81 6.28 29.36
N ALA A 297 27.76 5.38 29.04
CA ALA A 297 28.88 5.69 28.15
C ALA A 297 28.49 5.68 26.65
N GLY A 298 27.23 5.35 26.30
CA GLY A 298 26.75 5.30 24.93
C GLY A 298 27.33 4.17 24.09
N ILE A 299 27.96 3.16 24.71
CA ILE A 299 28.64 2.08 23.99
C ILE A 299 27.63 1.27 23.15
N TYR A 300 26.50 0.90 23.74
CA TYR A 300 25.45 0.15 23.02
C TYR A 300 24.87 0.95 21.84
N ASP A 301 24.55 2.23 22.06
CA ASP A 301 24.01 3.11 21.01
C ASP A 301 24.99 3.27 19.85
N ARG A 302 26.29 3.44 20.15
CA ARG A 302 27.34 3.50 19.10
C ARG A 302 27.46 2.19 18.34
N CYS A 303 27.53 1.05 19.03
CA CYS A 303 27.67 -0.27 18.39
C CYS A 303 26.46 -0.60 17.50
N SER A 304 25.24 -0.38 18.01
CA SER A 304 24.00 -0.62 17.26
C SER A 304 23.90 0.27 16.02
N LYS A 305 24.18 1.58 16.15
CA LYS A 305 24.20 2.50 15.00
C LYS A 305 25.24 2.14 13.96
N LEU A 306 26.44 1.71 14.38
CA LEU A 306 27.52 1.35 13.46
C LEU A 306 27.19 0.07 12.67
N GLU A 307 26.60 -0.93 13.31
CA GLU A 307 26.08 -2.13 12.64
C GLU A 307 24.98 -1.78 11.61
N ILE A 308 24.02 -0.94 11.99
CA ILE A 308 22.95 -0.47 11.08
C ILE A 308 23.53 0.31 9.89
N LEU A 309 24.49 1.21 10.14
CA LEU A 309 25.13 2.05 9.13
C LEU A 309 25.96 1.23 8.15
N LYS A 310 26.76 0.28 8.64
CA LYS A 310 27.54 -0.64 7.79
C LYS A 310 26.65 -1.35 6.78
N HIS A 311 25.45 -1.75 7.21
CA HIS A 311 24.50 -2.43 6.33
C HIS A 311 23.80 -1.49 5.33
N ARG A 312 23.40 -0.28 5.76
CA ARG A 312 22.85 0.72 4.83
C ARG A 312 23.84 1.10 3.74
N LEU A 313 25.13 1.22 4.09
CA LEU A 313 26.20 1.51 3.13
C LEU A 313 26.35 0.40 2.08
N SER A 314 26.30 -0.89 2.47
CA SER A 314 26.32 -1.99 1.49
C SER A 314 25.13 -1.97 0.53
N GLN A 315 23.98 -1.45 0.96
CA GLN A 315 22.78 -1.35 0.12
C GLN A 315 22.80 -0.16 -0.83
N MET A 316 23.20 1.04 -0.38
CA MET A 316 23.26 2.21 -1.26
C MET A 316 24.16 1.95 -2.49
N VAL A 317 25.26 1.22 -2.29
CA VAL A 317 26.15 0.78 -3.38
C VAL A 317 25.47 -0.19 -4.36
N ASN A 318 24.48 -0.96 -3.91
CA ASN A 318 23.70 -1.86 -4.76
C ASN A 318 22.49 -1.17 -5.41
N GLU A 319 21.84 -0.21 -4.73
CA GLU A 319 20.69 0.55 -5.27
C GLU A 319 21.10 1.54 -6.37
N GLU A 320 22.30 2.10 -6.33
CA GLU A 320 22.84 2.95 -7.42
C GLU A 320 22.94 2.19 -8.75
N LYS A 321 23.00 0.84 -8.74
CA LYS A 321 22.94 0.01 -9.95
C LYS A 321 21.52 -0.27 -10.46
N VAL A 322 20.49 -0.01 -9.66
CA VAL A 322 19.08 -0.39 -9.97
C VAL A 322 18.20 0.82 -10.31
N ASN A 323 18.58 2.03 -9.90
CA ASN A 323 17.90 3.26 -10.31
C ASN A 323 18.29 3.68 -11.73
N GLU A 324 18.11 2.81 -12.72
CA GLU A 324 17.83 3.27 -14.06
C GLU A 324 16.44 3.91 -14.05
N GLU A 325 16.35 5.14 -14.55
CA GLU A 325 15.09 5.89 -14.70
C GLU A 325 14.01 4.97 -15.27
N HIS A 326 12.87 4.88 -14.60
CA HIS A 326 11.82 3.94 -15.00
C HIS A 326 11.25 4.35 -16.37
N ILE A 327 11.70 3.67 -17.42
CA ILE A 327 11.32 3.93 -18.80
C ILE A 327 9.85 3.51 -18.99
N LEU A 328 9.06 4.36 -19.64
CA LEU A 328 7.65 4.11 -19.92
C LEU A 328 7.48 2.76 -20.64
N SER A 329 6.74 1.84 -20.03
CA SER A 329 6.57 0.47 -20.55
C SER A 329 5.33 0.37 -21.44
N LEU A 330 5.26 -0.69 -22.27
CA LEU A 330 4.08 -0.95 -23.10
C LEU A 330 2.85 -1.32 -22.25
N GLU A 331 3.06 -1.83 -21.04
CA GLU A 331 2.00 -2.16 -20.09
C GLU A 331 1.22 -0.90 -19.64
N ASP A 332 1.92 0.23 -19.53
CA ASP A 332 1.34 1.51 -19.12
C ASP A 332 0.40 2.10 -20.19
N LEU A 333 0.60 1.71 -21.45
CA LEU A 333 -0.19 2.17 -22.60
C LEU A 333 -1.33 1.22 -23.00
N LEU A 334 -1.48 0.08 -22.31
CA LEU A 334 -2.56 -0.88 -22.60
C LEU A 334 -3.96 -0.28 -22.46
N GLY A 335 -4.14 0.65 -21.51
CA GLY A 335 -5.41 1.37 -21.32
C GLY A 335 -5.90 2.09 -22.56
N PRO A 336 -5.16 3.11 -23.05
CA PRO A 336 -5.47 3.83 -24.29
C PRO A 336 -5.75 2.90 -25.46
N PHE A 337 -4.92 1.87 -25.65
CA PHE A 337 -5.12 0.91 -26.74
C PHE A 337 -6.41 0.11 -26.57
N SER A 338 -6.77 -0.28 -25.36
CA SER A 338 -8.04 -0.97 -25.08
C SER A 338 -9.26 -0.08 -25.35
N VAL A 339 -9.21 1.20 -25.00
CA VAL A 339 -10.28 2.18 -25.27
C VAL A 339 -10.43 2.43 -26.77
N LEU A 340 -9.31 2.52 -27.50
CA LEU A 340 -9.34 2.67 -28.95
C LEU A 340 -9.96 1.46 -29.65
N LEU A 341 -9.54 0.25 -29.26
CA LEU A 341 -10.02 -1.00 -29.85
C LEU A 341 -11.51 -1.22 -29.55
N THR A 342 -11.94 -0.96 -28.32
CA THR A 342 -13.38 -0.99 -27.97
C THR A 342 -14.18 0.03 -28.77
N GLY A 343 -13.64 1.25 -28.97
CA GLY A 343 -14.25 2.27 -29.82
C GLY A 343 -14.44 1.80 -31.28
N TRP A 344 -13.43 1.16 -31.87
CA TRP A 344 -13.53 0.61 -33.22
C TRP A 344 -14.56 -0.51 -33.34
N VAL A 345 -14.60 -1.42 -32.34
CA VAL A 345 -15.60 -2.49 -32.31
C VAL A 345 -17.01 -1.93 -32.21
N VAL A 346 -17.24 -0.95 -31.33
CA VAL A 346 -18.55 -0.30 -31.20
C VAL A 346 -18.95 0.42 -32.48
N SER A 347 -18.02 1.17 -33.10
CA SER A 347 -18.27 1.85 -34.37
C SER A 347 -18.63 0.87 -35.49
N LEU A 348 -17.93 -0.26 -35.58
CA LEU A 348 -18.22 -1.31 -36.56
C LEU A 348 -19.61 -1.92 -36.32
N LEU A 349 -19.98 -2.20 -35.06
CA LEU A 349 -21.30 -2.74 -34.71
C LEU A 349 -22.43 -1.77 -35.06
N VAL A 350 -22.25 -0.47 -34.79
CA VAL A 350 -23.23 0.56 -35.15
C VAL A 350 -23.38 0.64 -36.67
N PHE A 351 -22.27 0.64 -37.42
CA PHE A 351 -22.29 0.67 -38.88
C PHE A 351 -23.00 -0.55 -39.48
N LEU A 352 -22.71 -1.76 -38.96
CA LEU A 352 -23.43 -2.97 -39.36
C LEU A 352 -24.92 -2.90 -39.01
N GLY A 353 -25.26 -2.36 -37.85
CA GLY A 353 -26.64 -2.10 -37.43
C GLY A 353 -27.38 -1.16 -38.39
N GLU A 354 -26.76 -0.07 -38.82
CA GLU A 354 -27.31 0.87 -39.80
C GLU A 354 -27.51 0.21 -41.18
N ILE A 355 -26.56 -0.63 -41.63
CA ILE A 355 -26.70 -1.39 -42.88
C ILE A 355 -27.89 -2.36 -42.80
N ILE A 356 -28.03 -3.08 -41.68
CA ILE A 356 -29.14 -4.02 -41.49
C ILE A 356 -30.47 -3.26 -41.43
N PHE A 357 -30.54 -2.17 -40.66
CA PHE A 357 -31.73 -1.35 -40.53
C PHE A 357 -32.16 -0.75 -41.87
N SER A 358 -31.22 -0.15 -42.61
CA SER A 358 -31.48 0.42 -43.93
C SER A 358 -31.92 -0.65 -44.93
N SER A 359 -31.31 -1.84 -44.92
CA SER A 359 -31.70 -2.98 -45.77
C SER A 359 -33.10 -3.49 -45.43
N CYS A 360 -33.45 -3.56 -44.15
CA CYS A 360 -34.77 -3.99 -43.67
C CYS A 360 -35.85 -2.96 -44.02
N ALA A 361 -35.56 -1.66 -43.82
CA ALA A 361 -36.43 -0.56 -44.24
C ALA A 361 -36.66 -0.57 -45.76
N ARG A 362 -35.62 -0.80 -46.58
CA ARG A 362 -35.74 -0.90 -48.04
C ARG A 362 -36.61 -2.09 -48.48
N ARG A 363 -36.47 -3.25 -47.83
CA ARG A 363 -37.33 -4.43 -48.09
C ARG A 363 -38.79 -4.20 -47.70
N ASN A 364 -39.05 -3.50 -46.59
CA ASN A 364 -40.40 -3.14 -46.19
C ASN A 364 -41.05 -2.12 -47.13
N ILE A 365 -40.30 -1.15 -47.66
CA ILE A 365 -40.79 -0.20 -48.67
C ILE A 365 -41.14 -0.92 -49.98
N LEU A 366 -40.31 -1.87 -50.43
CA LEU A 366 -40.58 -2.69 -51.63
C LEU A 366 -41.82 -3.60 -51.48
N LYS A 367 -42.10 -4.11 -50.27
CA LYS A 367 -43.35 -4.84 -49.99
C LYS A 367 -44.59 -3.93 -50.01
N CYS A 368 -44.47 -2.67 -49.59
CA CYS A 368 -45.58 -1.70 -49.63
C CYS A 368 -45.88 -1.19 -51.05
N THR A 369 -44.87 -1.01 -51.91
CA THR A 369 -45.09 -0.63 -53.31
C THR A 369 -45.62 -1.79 -54.17
N GLY A 370 -45.18 -3.03 -53.90
CA GLY A 370 -45.75 -4.22 -54.54
C GLY A 370 -47.24 -4.43 -54.24
N LYS A 371 -47.73 -4.01 -53.07
CA LYS A 371 -49.15 -4.12 -52.70
C LYS A 371 -50.05 -3.02 -53.31
N LYS A 372 -49.47 -1.87 -53.70
CA LYS A 372 -50.19 -0.74 -54.31
C LYS A 372 -50.46 -0.97 -55.81
N ASN A 373 -49.61 -1.72 -56.50
CA ASN A 373 -49.82 -2.07 -57.92
C ASN A 373 -50.85 -3.20 -58.12
N MET A 374 -51.22 -3.92 -57.07
CA MET A 374 -52.20 -5.02 -57.13
C MET A 374 -53.63 -4.56 -56.79
N SER A 375 -53.84 -3.28 -56.45
CA SER A 375 -55.16 -2.67 -56.18
C SER A 375 -55.62 -1.67 -57.25
N MET A 376 -54.92 -1.59 -58.39
CA MET A 376 -55.28 -0.75 -59.56
C MET A 376 -55.54 -1.56 -60.84
N THR A 377 -55.61 -2.88 -60.73
CA THR A 377 -56.12 -3.81 -61.76
C THR A 377 -57.34 -4.51 -61.18
#